data_AF-R7ZXN1-F1
#
_entry.id   AF-R7ZXN1-F1
#
_cell.length_a   1.000
_cell.length_b   1.000
_cell.length_c   1.000
_cell.angle_alpha   90.00
_cell.angle_beta   90.00
_cell.angle_gamma   90.00
#
_symmetry.space_group_name_H-M   'P 1'
#
loop_
_entity.id
_entity.type
_entity.pdbx_description
1 polymer ?
#
loop_
_entity_poly.entity_id
_entity_poly.type
_entity_poly.pdbx_seq_one_letter_code
_entity_poly.pdbx_strand_id
1 'polypeptide(L)'
;MKTYKEQIIDCINELWEARVKAFGCMVSLAMGTHLKEINDAFAIGEVFEFQYAHFEDIDDTNIQRLIALCKEMDETISSRITITGNPSDVPQSTF
;
A
#
# COMPACT_ATOMS: atom_id res chain seq x y z
N MET A 1 25.75 -13.55 -11.63
CA MET A 1 25.48 -12.10 -11.54
C MET A 1 24.05 -11.90 -12.00
N LYS A 2 23.19 -11.23 -11.22
CA LYS A 2 21.81 -10.99 -11.66
C LYS A 2 21.82 -10.12 -12.92
N THR A 3 20.93 -10.40 -13.85
CA THR A 3 20.65 -9.57 -15.00
C THR A 3 19.98 -8.27 -14.54
N TYR A 4 20.02 -7.23 -15.39
CA TYR A 4 19.30 -5.99 -15.11
C TYR A 4 17.79 -6.23 -14.89
N LYS A 5 17.19 -7.17 -15.64
CA LYS A 5 15.78 -7.55 -15.46
C LYS A 5 15.52 -8.12 -14.07
N GLU A 6 16.34 -9.05 -13.62
CA GLU A 6 16.21 -9.65 -12.27
C GLU A 6 16.39 -8.60 -11.17
N GLN A 7 17.33 -7.66 -11.33
CA GLN A 7 17.54 -6.56 -10.38
C GLN A 7 16.34 -5.61 -10.32
N ILE A 8 15.69 -5.33 -11.46
CA ILE A 8 14.47 -4.53 -11.49
C ILE A 8 13.33 -5.25 -10.78
N ILE A 9 13.18 -6.57 -10.99
CA ILE A 9 12.15 -7.38 -10.30
C ILE A 9 12.38 -7.34 -8.79
N ASP A 10 13.62 -7.56 -8.33
CA ASP A 10 13.95 -7.45 -6.90
C ASP A 10 13.55 -6.07 -6.34
N CYS A 11 13.91 -4.99 -7.03
CA CYS A 11 13.60 -3.63 -6.60
C CYS A 11 12.10 -3.35 -6.52
N ILE A 12 11.31 -3.90 -7.44
CA ILE A 12 9.85 -3.75 -7.43
C ILE A 12 9.22 -4.54 -6.28
N ASN A 13 9.73 -5.73 -5.98
CA ASN A 13 9.28 -6.51 -4.83
C ASN A 13 9.57 -5.78 -3.51
N GLU A 14 10.76 -5.20 -3.37
CA GLU A 14 11.12 -4.37 -2.20
C GLU A 14 10.22 -3.12 -2.10
N LEU A 15 9.93 -2.47 -3.23
CA LEU A 15 9.03 -1.32 -3.26
C LEU A 15 7.59 -1.71 -2.89
N TRP A 16 7.13 -2.88 -3.33
CA TRP A 16 5.83 -3.43 -2.94
C TRP A 16 5.76 -3.68 -1.42
N GLU A 17 6.77 -4.30 -0.83
CA GLU A 17 6.82 -4.49 0.61
C GLU A 17 6.83 -3.15 1.37
N ALA A 18 7.61 -2.17 0.89
CA ALA A 18 7.65 -0.85 1.46
C ALA A 18 6.28 -0.15 1.39
N ARG A 19 5.58 -0.29 0.27
CA ARG A 19 4.21 0.22 0.07
C ARG A 19 3.24 -0.40 1.06
N VAL A 20 3.25 -1.73 1.24
CA VAL A 20 2.37 -2.42 2.20
C VAL A 20 2.61 -1.93 3.62
N LYS A 21 3.89 -1.80 4.02
CA LYS A 21 4.27 -1.28 5.34
C LYS A 21 3.82 0.17 5.53
N ALA A 22 4.05 1.04 4.55
CA ALA A 22 3.65 2.45 4.59
C ALA A 22 2.12 2.60 4.72
N PHE A 23 1.36 1.82 3.96
CA PHE A 23 -0.10 1.82 4.04
C PHE A 23 -0.60 1.35 5.41
N GLY A 24 -0.01 0.29 5.97
CA GLY A 24 -0.34 -0.19 7.33
C GLY A 24 -0.05 0.84 8.43
N CYS A 25 1.07 1.55 8.35
CA CYS A 25 1.37 2.66 9.26
C CYS A 25 0.34 3.79 9.15
N MET A 26 -0.06 4.15 7.93
CA MET A 26 -1.10 5.16 7.69
C MET A 26 -2.45 4.75 8.28
N VAL A 27 -2.89 3.50 8.05
CA VAL A 27 -4.12 2.93 8.65
C VAL A 27 -4.05 3.06 10.17
N SER A 28 -2.93 2.69 10.78
CA SER A 28 -2.75 2.75 12.23
C SER A 28 -2.83 4.18 12.78
N LEU A 29 -2.27 5.15 12.06
CA LEU A 29 -2.38 6.58 12.40
C LEU A 29 -3.83 7.07 12.31
N ALA A 30 -4.54 6.73 11.23
CA ALA A 30 -5.93 7.09 11.04
C ALA A 30 -6.82 6.46 12.13
N MET A 31 -6.64 5.19 12.46
CA MET A 31 -7.37 4.49 13.53
C MET A 31 -7.11 5.08 14.92
N GLY A 32 -5.90 5.59 15.18
CA GLY A 32 -5.59 6.28 16.44
C GLY A 32 -6.18 7.69 16.56
N THR A 33 -6.71 8.25 15.48
CA THR A 33 -7.16 9.64 15.41
C THR A 33 -8.58 9.75 14.85
N HIS A 34 -8.72 9.76 13.53
CA HIS A 34 -9.95 10.08 12.79
C HIS A 34 -10.91 8.89 12.64
N LEU A 35 -10.41 7.66 12.72
CA LEU A 35 -11.18 6.42 12.60
C LEU A 35 -11.28 5.68 13.95
N LYS A 36 -11.13 6.39 15.06
CA LYS A 36 -11.14 5.79 16.40
C LYS A 36 -12.45 5.08 16.72
N GLU A 37 -13.58 5.66 16.30
CA GLU A 37 -14.90 5.05 16.49
C GLU A 37 -15.02 3.72 15.73
N ILE A 38 -14.39 3.63 14.56
CA ILE A 38 -14.32 2.38 13.79
C ILE A 38 -13.40 1.38 14.50
N ASN A 39 -12.23 1.82 14.99
CA ASN A 39 -11.33 0.98 15.77
C ASN A 39 -12.00 0.39 17.02
N ASP A 40 -12.79 1.18 17.73
CA ASP A 40 -13.45 0.77 18.97
C ASP A 40 -14.69 -0.11 18.70
N ALA A 41 -15.22 -0.10 17.47
CA ALA A 41 -16.35 -0.92 17.04
C ALA A 41 -15.95 -2.32 16.53
N PHE A 42 -14.70 -2.53 16.12
CA PHE A 42 -14.24 -3.83 15.61
C PHE A 42 -14.18 -4.89 16.71
N ALA A 43 -14.80 -6.04 16.45
CA ALA A 43 -14.66 -7.19 17.32
C ALA A 43 -13.29 -7.86 17.12
N ILE A 44 -12.75 -8.47 18.18
CA ILE A 44 -11.52 -9.27 18.07
C ILE A 44 -11.75 -10.41 17.06
N GLY A 45 -10.96 -10.43 16.00
CA GLY A 45 -11.05 -11.41 14.92
C GLY A 45 -11.83 -10.94 13.68
N GLU A 46 -12.39 -9.73 13.72
CA GLU A 46 -13.00 -9.10 12.54
C GLU A 46 -11.92 -8.65 11.54
N VAL A 47 -12.14 -8.93 10.26
CA VAL A 47 -11.24 -8.54 9.17
C VAL A 47 -11.88 -7.39 8.40
N PHE A 48 -11.11 -6.32 8.18
CA PHE A 48 -11.53 -5.19 7.38
C PHE A 48 -10.51 -4.87 6.30
N GLU A 49 -11.00 -4.74 5.07
CA GLU A 49 -10.19 -4.35 3.94
C GLU A 49 -10.17 -2.84 3.78
N PHE A 50 -9.01 -2.23 4.00
CA PHE A 50 -8.83 -0.80 3.83
C PHE A 50 -8.51 -0.43 2.38
N GLN A 51 -9.20 0.58 1.85
CA GLN A 51 -8.99 1.17 0.54
C GLN A 51 -8.70 2.67 0.68
N TYR A 52 -8.07 3.29 -0.33
CA TYR A 52 -7.77 4.73 -0.30
C TYR A 52 -9.00 5.60 -0.04
N ALA A 53 -10.15 5.23 -0.61
CA ALA A 53 -11.41 5.93 -0.43
C ALA A 53 -11.80 6.12 1.05
N HIS A 54 -11.40 5.21 1.94
CA HIS A 54 -11.67 5.32 3.38
C HIS A 54 -10.91 6.46 4.07
N PHE A 55 -9.94 7.08 3.39
CA PHE A 55 -9.07 8.10 3.96
C PHE A 55 -9.12 9.44 3.18
N GLU A 56 -9.84 9.53 2.06
CA GLU A 56 -9.82 10.72 1.19
C GLU A 56 -10.42 11.95 1.88
N ASP A 57 -11.42 11.76 2.75
CA ASP A 57 -12.09 12.84 3.48
C ASP A 57 -11.40 13.23 4.80
N ILE A 58 -10.27 12.59 5.15
CA ILE A 58 -9.55 12.90 6.39
C ILE A 58 -8.72 14.18 6.22
N ASP A 59 -9.08 15.23 6.95
CA ASP A 59 -8.35 16.51 6.99
C ASP A 59 -7.11 16.44 7.90
N ASP A 60 -6.17 15.54 7.57
CA ASP A 60 -4.88 15.41 8.24
C ASP A 60 -3.75 15.39 7.20
N THR A 61 -2.89 16.41 7.26
CA THR A 61 -1.80 16.58 6.29
C THR A 61 -0.84 15.39 6.27
N ASN A 62 -0.61 14.71 7.40
CA ASN A 62 0.30 13.57 7.46
C ASN A 62 -0.34 12.35 6.77
N ILE A 63 -1.62 12.09 7.03
CA ILE A 63 -2.37 11.01 6.37
C ILE A 63 -2.44 11.27 4.87
N GLN A 64 -2.79 12.48 4.44
CA GLN A 64 -2.88 12.84 3.02
C GLN A 64 -1.53 12.67 2.30
N ARG A 65 -0.40 13.01 2.93
CA ARG A 65 0.94 12.77 2.38
C ARG A 65 1.28 11.30 2.26
N LEU A 66 0.88 10.47 3.23
CA LEU A 66 1.09 9.03 3.17
C LEU A 66 0.22 8.37 2.09
N ILE A 67 -1.02 8.83 1.90
CA ILE A 67 -1.87 8.40 0.77
C ILE A 67 -1.16 8.71 -0.55
N ALA A 68 -0.71 9.95 -0.73
CA ALA A 68 -0.02 10.36 -1.95
C ALA A 68 1.23 9.50 -2.22
N LEU A 69 2.06 9.26 -1.19
CA LEU A 69 3.23 8.39 -1.31
C LEU A 69 2.85 6.97 -1.75
N CYS A 70 1.81 6.38 -1.16
CA CYS A 70 1.39 5.03 -1.53
C CYS A 70 0.83 4.98 -2.97
N LYS A 71 0.09 6.01 -3.41
CA LYS A 71 -0.38 6.14 -4.80
C LYS A 71 0.80 6.22 -5.79
N GLU A 72 1.82 7.02 -5.48
CA GLU A 72 3.06 7.12 -6.28
C GLU A 72 3.84 5.80 -6.35
N MET A 73 3.88 5.04 -5.24
CA MET A 73 4.46 3.70 -5.23
C MET A 73 3.67 2.74 -6.11
N ASP A 74 2.33 2.74 -6.03
CA ASP A 74 1.45 1.91 -6.85
C ASP A 74 1.62 2.21 -8.35
N GLU A 75 1.71 3.49 -8.73
CA GLU A 75 1.98 3.92 -10.10
C GLU A 75 3.37 3.47 -10.57
N THR A 76 4.39 3.63 -9.72
CA THR A 76 5.76 3.19 -10.02
C THR A 76 5.82 1.69 -10.24
N ILE A 77 5.17 0.89 -9.39
CA ILE A 77 5.09 -0.57 -9.51
C ILE A 77 4.35 -0.96 -10.80
N SER A 78 3.18 -0.37 -11.04
CA SER A 78 2.32 -0.63 -12.21
C SER A 78 3.01 -0.28 -13.53
N SER A 79 3.73 0.85 -13.59
CA SER A 79 4.44 1.28 -14.78
C SER A 79 5.57 0.32 -15.19
N ARG A 80 6.16 -0.40 -14.23
CA ARG A 80 7.28 -1.34 -14.47
C ARG A 80 6.81 -2.76 -14.78
N ILE A 81 5.64 -3.17 -14.29
CA ILE A 81 4.97 -4.42 -14.71
C ILE A 81 4.74 -4.45 -16.23
N THR A 82 4.45 -3.29 -16.82
CA THR A 82 4.28 -3.13 -18.28
C THR A 82 5.59 -3.37 -19.05
N ILE A 83 6.76 -3.18 -18.42
CA ILE A 83 8.09 -3.31 -19.05
C ILE A 83 8.65 -4.73 -18.88
N THR A 84 8.32 -5.45 -17.80
CA THR A 84 8.80 -6.82 -17.57
C THR A 84 8.03 -7.89 -18.37
N GLY A 85 6.84 -7.52 -18.87
CA GLY A 85 6.09 -8.27 -19.88
C GLY A 85 5.24 -9.43 -19.35
N ASN A 86 5.10 -9.59 -18.02
CA ASN A 86 4.29 -10.65 -17.45
C ASN A 86 3.60 -10.23 -16.13
N PRO A 87 2.25 -10.19 -16.08
CA PRO A 87 1.49 -9.85 -14.86
C PRO A 87 1.71 -10.80 -13.68
N SER A 88 2.20 -12.01 -13.95
CA SER A 88 2.48 -13.05 -12.95
C SER A 88 3.81 -12.88 -12.20
N ASP A 89 4.65 -11.91 -12.59
CA ASP A 89 5.91 -11.59 -11.90
C ASP A 89 5.68 -10.69 -10.67
N VAL A 90 4.44 -10.24 -10.45
CA VAL A 90 4.00 -9.55 -9.24
C VAL A 90 3.55 -10.60 -8.24
N PRO A 91 3.89 -10.50 -6.94
CA PRO A 91 3.23 -11.28 -5.91
C PRO A 91 1.72 -11.08 -6.06
N GLN A 92 1.00 -12.14 -6.41
CA GLN A 92 -0.46 -12.05 -6.47
C GLN A 92 -0.94 -11.67 -5.08
N SER A 93 -1.42 -10.44 -4.97
CA SER A 93 -2.11 -9.96 -3.80
C SER A 93 -3.46 -10.67 -3.81
N THR A 94 -3.58 -11.78 -3.08
CA THR A 94 -4.85 -12.09 -2.42
C THR A 94 -5.08 -10.94 -1.43
N PHE A 95 -5.93 -10.01 -1.85
CA PHE A 95 -6.74 -9.23 -0.94
C PHE A 95 -7.92 -10.12 -0.56
#